data_AF-A0A2A7URH9-F1
#
_entry.id   AF-A0A2A7URH9-F1
#
_cell.length_a   1.000
_cell.length_b   1.000
_cell.length_c   1.000
_cell.angle_alpha   90.00
_cell.angle_beta   90.00
_cell.angle_gamma   90.00
#
_symmetry.space_group_name_H-M   'P 1'
#
loop_
_entity.id
_entity.type
_entity.pdbx_description
1 polymer ?
#
loop_
_entity_poly.entity_id
_entity_poly.type
_entity_poly.pdbx_seq_one_letter_code
_entity_poly.pdbx_strand_id
1 'polypeptide(L)'
;MRASFHALSSTWRCLAIAGLCCAGSAQALELWHYGTLRLSPQRCEATFMFDAGRATYREVRVQAIAKDRQGQHLARFALAPDDMGVDGRNRFASATWISPHACNPEVVVLFKTATAQVDGMATDLLATQQLRLRRHEPLELRLPQSRERP
;
A
#
# COMPACT_ATOMS: atom_id res chain seq x y z
N MET A 1 -60.62 -25.75 51.86
CA MET A 1 -59.19 -25.38 51.96
C MET A 1 -58.83 -24.71 50.64
N ARG A 2 -58.66 -23.39 50.59
CA ARG A 2 -57.37 -22.66 50.41
C ARG A 2 -56.48 -23.29 49.32
N ALA A 3 -55.97 -22.62 48.30
CA ALA A 3 -55.72 -21.19 48.11
C ALA A 3 -55.57 -20.83 46.62
N SER A 4 -55.76 -19.54 46.34
CA SER A 4 -55.23 -18.78 45.21
C SER A 4 -53.74 -19.05 44.98
N PHE A 5 -53.21 -18.79 43.77
CA PHE A 5 -52.25 -17.70 43.55
C PHE A 5 -51.51 -17.76 42.18
N HIS A 6 -51.46 -16.55 41.59
CA HIS A 6 -50.40 -15.95 40.76
C HIS A 6 -50.13 -16.44 39.32
N ALA A 7 -50.65 -15.62 38.40
CA ALA A 7 -49.93 -15.21 37.20
C ALA A 7 -48.53 -14.68 37.57
N LEU A 8 -47.50 -15.15 36.88
CA LEU A 8 -46.16 -14.58 36.88
C LEU A 8 -45.69 -14.44 35.43
N SER A 9 -45.84 -13.21 34.95
CA SER A 9 -45.05 -12.61 33.89
C SER A 9 -43.55 -12.85 34.11
N SER A 10 -42.83 -13.33 33.10
CA SER A 10 -41.37 -13.22 33.08
C SER A 10 -40.90 -12.98 31.66
N THR A 11 -40.72 -11.69 31.36
CA THR A 11 -40.04 -11.15 30.20
C THR A 11 -38.57 -11.56 30.23
N TRP A 12 -38.16 -12.51 29.39
CA TRP A 12 -36.74 -12.74 29.12
C TRP A 12 -36.29 -11.88 27.95
N ARG A 13 -35.73 -10.73 28.32
CA ARG A 13 -34.86 -9.90 27.48
C ARG A 13 -33.61 -10.72 27.13
N CYS A 14 -33.55 -11.28 25.92
CA CYS A 14 -32.30 -11.76 25.36
C CYS A 14 -31.36 -10.56 25.16
N LEU A 15 -30.35 -10.47 26.01
CA LEU A 15 -29.28 -9.47 25.98
C LEU A 15 -28.45 -9.70 24.70
N ALA A 16 -28.67 -8.90 23.67
CA ALA A 16 -27.83 -8.88 22.48
C ALA A 16 -26.47 -8.25 22.84
N ILE A 17 -25.47 -9.09 23.11
CA ILE A 17 -24.08 -8.66 23.15
C ILE A 17 -23.64 -8.50 21.69
N ALA A 18 -23.95 -7.33 21.12
CA ALA A 18 -23.28 -6.87 19.90
C ALA A 18 -21.83 -6.58 20.29
N GLY A 19 -20.98 -7.59 20.18
CA GLY A 19 -19.54 -7.41 20.17
C GLY A 19 -19.17 -6.55 18.98
N LEU A 20 -19.12 -5.24 19.19
CA LEU A 20 -18.33 -4.33 18.35
C LEU A 20 -16.87 -4.78 18.52
N CYS A 21 -16.47 -5.79 17.75
CA CYS A 21 -15.09 -5.95 17.39
C CYS A 21 -14.74 -4.66 16.65
N CYS A 22 -14.08 -3.73 17.33
CA CYS A 22 -13.31 -2.68 16.71
C CYS A 22 -12.27 -3.37 15.82
N ALA A 23 -12.65 -3.69 14.59
CA ALA A 23 -11.73 -3.97 13.52
C ALA A 23 -10.98 -2.65 13.32
N GLY A 24 -9.87 -2.50 14.04
CA GLY A 24 -8.91 -1.45 13.76
C GLY A 24 -8.56 -1.61 12.29
N SER A 25 -8.92 -0.63 11.47
CA SER A 25 -8.56 -0.62 10.07
C SER A 25 -7.03 -0.64 10.02
N ALA A 26 -6.44 -1.79 9.73
CA ALA A 26 -5.02 -1.90 9.44
C ALA A 26 -4.72 -0.86 8.37
N GLN A 27 -3.78 0.05 8.65
CA GLN A 27 -3.45 1.10 7.70
C GLN A 27 -2.82 0.45 6.47
N ALA A 28 -3.43 0.66 5.32
CA ALA A 28 -2.94 0.12 4.06
C ALA A 28 -1.53 0.67 3.75
N LEU A 29 -0.66 -0.21 3.27
CA LEU A 29 0.62 0.14 2.66
C LEU A 29 0.34 0.93 1.38
N GLU A 30 0.84 2.16 1.30
CA GLU A 30 0.67 2.95 0.09
C GLU A 30 1.82 2.74 -0.87
N LEU A 31 1.52 2.69 -2.16
CA LEU A 31 2.49 2.52 -3.24
C LEU A 31 2.22 3.54 -4.34
N TRP A 32 3.26 4.24 -4.79
CA TRP A 32 3.18 5.10 -5.97
C TRP A 32 4.46 5.08 -6.78
N HIS A 33 4.32 5.36 -8.08
CA HIS A 33 5.45 5.70 -8.92
C HIS A 33 5.90 7.13 -8.62
N TYR A 34 7.15 7.30 -8.19
CA TYR A 34 7.70 8.59 -7.81
C TYR A 34 8.30 9.32 -9.01
N GLY A 35 8.99 8.60 -9.89
CA GLY A 35 9.58 9.20 -11.07
C GLY A 35 10.48 8.24 -11.84
N THR A 36 10.89 8.69 -13.02
CA THR A 36 11.77 7.94 -13.91
C THR A 36 13.06 8.71 -14.14
N LEU A 37 14.18 8.00 -14.17
CA LEU A 37 15.48 8.54 -14.53
C LEU A 37 16.01 7.81 -15.76
N ARG A 38 16.35 8.57 -16.81
CA ARG A 38 17.08 8.04 -17.96
C ARG A 38 18.56 8.02 -17.63
N LEU A 39 19.11 6.81 -17.50
CA LEU A 39 20.52 6.59 -17.16
C LEU A 39 21.40 6.51 -18.41
N SER A 40 20.86 5.97 -19.52
CA SER A 40 21.51 5.94 -20.83
C SER A 40 20.44 5.79 -21.94
N PRO A 41 20.80 5.79 -23.24
CA PRO A 41 19.84 5.56 -24.32
C PRO A 41 19.06 4.25 -24.19
N GLN A 42 19.66 3.21 -23.59
CA GLN A 42 19.07 1.88 -23.43
C GLN A 42 18.71 1.54 -21.97
N ARG A 43 18.99 2.43 -21.01
CA ARG A 43 18.79 2.14 -19.59
C ARG A 43 17.95 3.24 -18.95
N CYS A 44 16.79 2.83 -18.46
CA CYS A 44 15.89 3.67 -17.69
C CYS A 44 15.63 3.03 -16.33
N GLU A 45 15.38 3.86 -15.34
CA GLU A 45 15.02 3.47 -13.99
C GLU A 45 13.68 4.11 -13.65
N ALA A 46 12.76 3.33 -13.08
CA ALA A 46 11.54 3.84 -12.45
C ALA A 46 11.63 3.58 -10.95
N THR A 47 11.40 4.62 -10.16
CA THR A 47 11.42 4.55 -8.69
C THR A 47 10.00 4.50 -8.16
N PHE A 48 9.76 3.53 -7.29
CA PHE A 48 8.51 3.34 -6.59
C PHE A 48 8.72 3.61 -5.11
N MET A 49 7.83 4.40 -4.53
CA MET A 49 7.85 4.76 -3.12
C MET A 49 6.74 4.03 -2.38
N PHE A 50 7.05 3.70 -1.13
CA PHE A 50 6.18 3.00 -0.20
C PHE A 50 6.00 3.83 1.07
N ASP A 51 4.79 3.87 1.61
CA ASP A 51 4.45 4.51 2.87
C ASP A 51 3.70 3.53 3.78
N ALA A 52 4.34 3.16 4.89
CA ALA A 52 3.77 2.24 5.89
C ALA A 52 2.74 2.91 6.83
N GLY A 53 2.60 4.23 6.76
CA GLY A 53 1.79 5.00 7.71
C GLY A 53 2.33 4.83 9.13
N ARG A 54 1.55 4.16 9.99
CA ARG A 54 1.90 3.82 11.37
C ARG A 54 2.11 2.31 11.59
N ALA A 55 1.94 1.49 10.56
CA ALA A 55 2.11 0.05 10.67
C ALA A 55 3.59 -0.35 10.46
N THR A 56 3.93 -1.56 10.89
CA THR A 56 5.22 -2.19 10.57
C THR A 56 5.03 -3.16 9.42
N TYR A 57 5.84 -3.02 8.37
CA TYR A 57 5.87 -3.92 7.23
C TYR A 57 7.29 -4.47 7.08
N ARG A 58 7.43 -5.79 7.11
CA ARG A 58 8.72 -6.45 6.83
C ARG A 58 8.64 -7.31 5.59
N GLU A 59 9.78 -7.51 4.95
CA GLU A 59 9.92 -8.43 3.82
C GLU A 59 8.89 -8.18 2.71
N VAL A 60 8.61 -6.90 2.43
CA VAL A 60 7.65 -6.53 1.38
C VAL A 60 8.15 -7.03 0.04
N ARG A 61 7.31 -7.79 -0.68
CA ARG A 61 7.58 -8.29 -2.04
C ARG A 61 6.37 -8.04 -2.91
N VAL A 62 6.55 -7.26 -3.97
CA VAL A 62 5.50 -6.97 -4.95
C VAL A 62 5.96 -7.45 -6.33
N GLN A 63 5.24 -8.38 -6.94
CA GLN A 63 5.49 -8.77 -8.33
C GLN A 63 4.60 -7.99 -9.28
N ALA A 64 5.17 -7.53 -10.39
CA ALA A 64 4.50 -6.71 -11.37
C ALA A 64 4.79 -7.14 -12.81
N ILE A 65 3.88 -6.77 -13.69
CA ILE A 65 4.00 -6.92 -15.13
C ILE A 65 3.87 -5.54 -15.77
N ALA A 66 4.86 -5.17 -16.58
CA ALA A 66 4.77 -3.99 -17.45
C ALA A 66 4.13 -4.38 -18.78
N LYS A 67 3.15 -3.60 -19.23
CA LYS A 67 2.47 -3.76 -20.51
C LYS A 67 2.47 -2.48 -21.32
N ASP A 68 2.38 -2.59 -22.63
CA ASP A 68 2.06 -1.44 -23.49
C ASP A 68 0.55 -1.13 -23.49
N ARG A 69 0.14 -0.10 -24.24
CA ARG A 69 -1.29 0.28 -24.38
C ARG A 69 -2.13 -0.78 -25.08
N GLN A 70 -1.53 -1.63 -25.90
CA GLN A 70 -2.18 -2.75 -26.58
C GLN A 70 -2.32 -3.98 -25.68
N GLY A 71 -1.74 -3.94 -24.48
CA GLY A 71 -1.76 -5.01 -23.50
C GLY A 71 -0.68 -6.08 -23.71
N GLN A 72 0.25 -5.88 -24.65
CA GLN A 72 1.40 -6.78 -24.83
C GLN A 72 2.32 -6.69 -23.62
N HIS A 73 2.91 -7.83 -23.27
CA HIS A 73 3.78 -7.95 -22.13
C HIS A 73 5.20 -7.49 -22.50
N LEU A 74 5.68 -6.45 -21.82
CA LEU A 74 7.02 -5.89 -22.02
C LEU A 74 8.05 -6.49 -21.04
N ALA A 75 7.70 -6.59 -19.75
CA ALA A 75 8.61 -7.09 -18.71
C ALA A 75 7.87 -7.64 -17.48
N ARG A 76 8.51 -8.56 -16.75
CA ARG A 76 8.13 -8.90 -15.36
C ARG A 76 9.22 -8.38 -14.44
N PHE A 77 8.84 -7.88 -13.27
CA PHE A 77 9.78 -7.41 -12.28
C PHE A 77 9.21 -7.54 -10.88
N ALA A 78 10.08 -7.41 -9.88
CA ALA A 78 9.71 -7.40 -8.48
C ALA A 78 10.21 -6.11 -7.82
N LEU A 79 9.41 -5.58 -6.90
CA LEU A 79 9.79 -4.50 -6.00
C LEU A 79 9.93 -5.08 -4.60
N ALA A 80 11.05 -4.77 -3.96
CA ALA A 80 11.37 -5.23 -2.61
C ALA A 80 12.04 -4.07 -1.86
N PRO A 81 11.26 -3.14 -1.30
CA PRO A 81 11.82 -2.07 -0.48
C PRO A 81 12.36 -2.62 0.83
N ASP A 82 13.18 -1.83 1.52
CA ASP A 82 13.59 -2.13 2.89
C ASP A 82 12.38 -2.20 3.84
N ASP A 83 12.54 -2.89 4.97
CA ASP A 83 11.54 -2.95 6.05
C ASP A 83 11.12 -1.53 6.48
N MET A 84 9.86 -1.32 6.81
CA MET A 84 9.30 -0.01 7.18
C MET A 84 8.57 -0.09 8.53
N GLY A 85 8.57 1.02 9.27
CA GLY A 85 7.88 1.17 10.55
C GLY A 85 8.57 0.47 11.72
N VAL A 86 9.69 -0.21 11.48
CA VAL A 86 10.44 -0.95 12.50
C VAL A 86 10.93 0.01 13.58
N ASP A 87 10.53 -0.27 14.82
CA ASP A 87 10.82 0.55 16.00
C ASP A 87 10.43 2.04 15.85
N GLY A 88 9.48 2.34 14.96
CA GLY A 88 9.03 3.71 14.66
C GLY A 88 10.02 4.57 13.88
N ARG A 89 11.07 3.98 13.28
CA ARG A 89 12.21 4.74 12.74
C ARG A 89 12.07 5.16 11.27
N ASN A 90 11.43 4.35 10.43
CA ASN A 90 11.37 4.58 8.98
C ASN A 90 9.98 4.31 8.38
N ARG A 91 9.18 5.36 8.24
CA ARG A 91 7.84 5.27 7.64
C ARG A 91 7.86 4.96 6.14
N PHE A 92 8.92 5.37 5.44
CA PHE A 92 9.01 5.30 3.99
C PHE A 92 10.16 4.40 3.54
N ALA A 93 9.98 3.77 2.39
CA ALA A 93 11.05 3.09 1.67
C ALA A 93 10.82 3.21 0.15
N SER A 94 11.81 2.77 -0.62
CA SER A 94 11.74 2.82 -2.08
C SER A 94 12.27 1.53 -2.69
N ALA A 95 11.81 1.23 -3.91
CA ALA A 95 12.38 0.18 -4.74
C ALA A 95 12.43 0.65 -6.20
N THR A 96 13.41 0.18 -6.95
CA THR A 96 13.61 0.58 -8.34
C THR A 96 13.38 -0.57 -9.30
N TRP A 97 12.89 -0.24 -10.49
CA TRP A 97 12.85 -1.14 -11.63
C TRP A 97 13.70 -0.56 -12.77
N ILE A 98 14.73 -1.29 -13.16
CA ILE A 98 15.62 -0.92 -14.27
C ILE A 98 15.22 -1.68 -15.52
N SER A 99 14.86 -0.95 -16.58
CA SER A 99 14.46 -1.50 -17.88
C SER A 99 14.54 -0.43 -18.97
N PRO A 100 14.79 -0.80 -20.24
CA PRO A 100 14.62 0.12 -21.36
C PRO A 100 13.21 0.73 -21.43
N HIS A 101 12.20 0.02 -20.91
CA HIS A 101 10.80 0.45 -20.95
C HIS A 101 10.40 1.36 -19.79
N ALA A 102 11.22 1.52 -18.76
CA ALA A 102 10.82 2.21 -17.53
C ALA A 102 10.50 3.71 -17.73
N CYS A 103 11.13 4.39 -18.71
CA CYS A 103 10.81 5.79 -19.04
C CYS A 103 9.69 5.94 -20.08
N ASN A 104 9.05 4.86 -20.53
CA ASN A 104 8.01 4.96 -21.55
C ASN A 104 6.68 5.38 -20.88
N PRO A 105 6.11 6.56 -21.20
CA PRO A 105 4.89 7.06 -20.56
C PRO A 105 3.64 6.23 -20.91
N GLU A 106 3.74 5.36 -21.92
CA GLU A 106 2.67 4.49 -22.40
C GLU A 106 2.58 3.17 -21.61
N VAL A 107 3.55 2.90 -20.73
CA VAL A 107 3.62 1.66 -19.96
C VAL A 107 2.58 1.64 -18.85
N VAL A 108 1.86 0.53 -18.78
CA VAL A 108 0.95 0.21 -17.69
C VAL A 108 1.60 -0.86 -16.82
N VAL A 109 1.78 -0.56 -15.53
CA VAL A 109 2.27 -1.52 -14.53
C VAL A 109 1.09 -2.18 -13.85
N LEU A 110 1.03 -3.50 -13.92
CA LEU A 110 0.01 -4.33 -13.28
C LEU A 110 0.64 -5.16 -12.16
N PHE A 111 0.28 -4.86 -10.92
CA PHE A 111 0.70 -5.63 -9.75
C PHE A 111 -0.08 -6.96 -9.71
N LYS A 112 0.65 -8.07 -9.53
CA LYS A 112 0.12 -9.43 -9.58
C LYS A 112 0.08 -10.10 -8.22
N THR A 113 1.11 -9.87 -7.41
CA THR A 113 1.17 -10.31 -6.03
C THR A 113 1.76 -9.19 -5.20
N ALA A 114 1.35 -9.08 -3.95
CA ALA A 114 1.98 -8.20 -2.97
C ALA A 114 1.90 -8.89 -1.61
N THR A 115 3.04 -9.26 -1.05
CA THR A 115 3.13 -9.94 0.25
C THR A 115 4.02 -9.15 1.19
N ALA A 116 3.74 -9.25 2.48
CA ALA A 116 4.60 -8.72 3.53
C ALA A 116 4.38 -9.50 4.83
N GLN A 117 5.26 -9.33 5.80
CA GLN A 117 4.94 -9.63 7.19
C GLN A 117 4.35 -8.38 7.84
N VAL A 118 3.13 -8.50 8.37
CA VAL A 118 2.42 -7.47 9.13
C VAL A 118 2.12 -8.05 10.51
N ASP A 119 2.58 -7.37 11.56
CA ASP A 119 2.49 -7.86 12.95
C ASP A 119 3.01 -9.31 13.13
N GLY A 120 4.08 -9.66 12.40
CA GLY A 120 4.70 -10.99 12.43
C GLY A 120 3.97 -12.06 11.61
N MET A 121 2.88 -11.74 10.93
CA MET A 121 2.12 -12.67 10.09
C MET A 121 2.35 -12.42 8.61
N ALA A 122 2.65 -13.49 7.86
CA ALA A 122 2.68 -13.44 6.40
C ALA A 122 1.28 -13.08 5.86
N THR A 123 1.22 -11.99 5.09
CA THR A 123 -0.04 -11.36 4.63
C THR A 123 0.03 -11.12 3.13
N ASP A 124 -1.03 -11.51 2.42
CA ASP A 124 -1.26 -11.10 1.03
C ASP A 124 -1.99 -9.75 1.02
N LEU A 125 -1.26 -8.69 0.70
CA LEU A 125 -1.74 -7.31 0.73
C LEU A 125 -2.78 -7.02 -0.36
N LEU A 126 -2.82 -7.79 -1.45
CA LEU A 126 -3.86 -7.63 -2.47
C LEU A 126 -5.15 -8.30 -2.00
N ALA A 127 -5.06 -9.54 -1.51
CA ALA A 127 -6.22 -10.31 -1.05
C ALA A 127 -6.89 -9.64 0.17
N THR A 128 -6.11 -9.09 1.10
CA THR A 128 -6.64 -8.36 2.26
C THR A 128 -6.92 -6.89 1.98
N GLN A 129 -6.75 -6.41 0.74
CA GLN A 129 -6.95 -5.01 0.35
C GLN A 129 -6.11 -4.00 1.17
N GLN A 130 -4.92 -4.43 1.61
CA GLN A 130 -3.97 -3.63 2.38
C GLN A 130 -2.91 -2.94 1.51
N LEU A 131 -2.91 -3.13 0.19
CA LEU A 131 -2.11 -2.31 -0.74
C LEU A 131 -2.98 -1.23 -1.37
N ARG A 132 -2.62 0.04 -1.17
CA ARG A 132 -3.30 1.19 -1.79
C ARG A 132 -2.39 1.87 -2.81
N LEU A 133 -2.87 1.98 -4.05
CA LEU A 133 -2.16 2.75 -5.07
C LEU A 133 -2.48 4.24 -4.93
N ARG A 134 -1.44 5.07 -5.02
CA ARG A 134 -1.57 6.54 -5.06
C ARG A 134 -1.04 7.09 -6.38
N ARG A 135 -1.60 8.22 -6.79
CA ARG A 135 -1.01 9.07 -7.81
C ARG A 135 -0.03 10.05 -7.15
N HIS A 136 1.06 10.33 -7.84
CA HIS A 136 2.02 11.36 -7.46
C HIS A 136 2.25 12.28 -8.64
N GLU A 137 2.17 13.58 -8.37
CA GLU A 137 2.42 14.64 -9.34
C GLU A 137 3.66 15.40 -8.88
N PRO A 138 4.78 15.30 -9.63
CA PRO A 138 6.00 16.01 -9.29
C PRO A 138 5.82 17.53 -9.35
N LEU A 139 6.50 18.25 -8.46
CA LEU A 139 6.57 19.71 -8.51
C LEU A 139 7.51 20.18 -9.63
N GLU A 140 7.18 21.29 -10.27
CA GLU A 140 8.13 22.02 -11.12
C GLU A 140 9.12 22.79 -10.24
N LEU A 141 10.42 22.56 -10.44
CA LEU A 141 11.48 23.27 -9.74
C LEU A 141 12.08 24.34 -10.65
N ARG A 142 12.18 25.57 -10.14
CA ARG A 142 12.79 26.71 -10.86
C ARG A 142 13.88 27.34 -10.00
N LEU A 143 14.98 27.71 -10.64
CA LEU A 143 15.97 28.59 -10.03
C LEU A 143 15.51 30.05 -10.17
N PRO A 144 15.82 30.93 -9.19
CA PRO A 144 15.55 32.35 -9.34
C PRO A 144 16.37 32.92 -10.52
N GLN A 145 15.74 33.75 -11.34
CA GLN A 145 16.37 34.34 -12.54
C GLN A 145 17.33 35.50 -12.22
N SER A 146 17.32 36.01 -10.99
CA SER A 146 18.29 36.98 -10.47
C SER A 146 18.49 36.75 -8.98
N ARG A 147 19.64 37.16 -8.43
CA ARG A 147 19.83 37.20 -6.98
C ARG A 147 18.80 38.20 -6.43
N GLU A 148 17.76 37.72 -5.75
CA GLU A 148 16.97 38.56 -4.85
C GLU A 148 17.97 39.24 -3.91
N ARG A 149 18.11 40.56 -4.05
CA ARG A 149 18.90 41.35 -3.11
C ARG A 149 18.13 41.30 -1.78
N PRO A 150 18.79 40.94 -0.66
CA PRO A 150 18.14 40.95 0.65
C PRO A 150 17.58 42.32 1.01
#